data_AF-A0ABD5XTV4-F1
#
_entry.id   AF-A0ABD5XTV4-F1
#
_cell.length_a   1.000
_cell.length_b   1.000
_cell.length_c   1.000
_cell.angle_alpha   90.00
_cell.angle_beta   90.00
_cell.angle_gamma   90.00
#
_symmetry.space_group_name_H-M   'P 1'
#
loop_
_entity.id
_entity.type
_entity.pdbx_description
1 polymer ?
#
loop_
_entity_poly.entity_id
_entity_poly.type
_entity_poly.pdbx_seq_one_letter_code
_entity_poly.pdbx_strand_id
1 'polypeptide(L)'
;MRVLVHNPRSGDGKRSARAADIARDRGYDARSSRERGDTYDLAREAVADGADLVAAAGGDGTLNDVVRGVDDEDALDRVTVGVVPAGTGNDFADNVGIRGVDHAFDLLESGDRRRLDLGSADLPRGPSDDHDDDLPRDRS
;
A
#
# COMPACT_ATOMS: atom_id res chain seq x y z
N MET A 1 -10.40 7.74 12.66
CA MET A 1 -10.02 8.61 11.52
C MET A 1 -9.76 7.72 10.32
N ARG A 2 -10.20 8.10 9.11
CA ARG A 2 -9.98 7.29 7.90
C ARG A 2 -8.83 7.86 7.09
N VAL A 3 -7.86 7.02 6.73
CA VAL A 3 -6.66 7.44 5.99
C VAL A 3 -6.57 6.64 4.70
N LEU A 4 -6.23 7.31 3.60
CA LEU A 4 -5.82 6.68 2.34
C LEU A 4 -4.32 6.90 2.16
N VAL A 5 -3.53 5.83 2.15
CA VAL A 5 -2.12 5.85 1.75
C VAL A 5 -2.02 5.46 0.29
N HIS A 6 -1.38 6.29 -0.53
CA HIS A 6 -1.29 6.03 -1.97
C HIS A 6 0.09 6.34 -2.55
N ASN A 7 0.53 5.52 -3.50
CA ASN A 7 1.76 5.76 -4.26
C ASN A 7 1.40 6.38 -5.62
N PRO A 8 1.73 7.66 -5.89
CA PRO A 8 1.39 8.34 -7.14
C PRO A 8 2.10 7.74 -8.37
N ARG A 9 3.14 6.93 -8.18
CA ARG A 9 3.87 6.23 -9.26
C ARG A 9 3.31 4.82 -9.54
N SER A 10 2.27 4.39 -8.84
CA SER A 10 1.61 3.10 -9.11
C SER A 10 0.84 3.14 -10.42
N GLY A 11 0.96 2.08 -11.23
CA GLY A 11 0.22 1.97 -12.49
C GLY A 11 0.55 3.09 -13.48
N ASP A 12 -0.51 3.68 -14.05
CA ASP A 12 -0.43 4.86 -14.92
C ASP A 12 -0.45 6.19 -14.14
N GLY A 13 -0.42 6.15 -12.81
CA GLY A 13 -0.52 7.29 -11.90
C GLY A 13 -1.92 7.93 -11.81
N LYS A 14 -2.72 7.85 -12.88
CA LYS A 14 -4.06 8.47 -12.96
C LYS A 14 -5.03 7.83 -11.98
N ARG A 15 -4.98 6.50 -11.83
CA ARG A 15 -5.86 5.78 -10.88
C ARG A 15 -5.54 6.12 -9.43
N SER A 16 -4.25 6.25 -9.09
CA SER A 16 -3.82 6.65 -7.75
C SER A 16 -4.25 8.09 -7.44
N ALA A 17 -4.06 9.01 -8.39
CA ALA A 17 -4.52 10.39 -8.26
C ALA A 17 -6.05 10.46 -8.07
N ARG A 18 -6.81 9.73 -8.91
CA ARG A 18 -8.27 9.65 -8.79
C ARG A 18 -8.71 9.08 -7.44
N ALA A 19 -8.02 8.06 -6.94
CA ALA A 19 -8.31 7.50 -5.62
C ALA A 19 -8.08 8.54 -4.52
N ALA A 20 -6.99 9.31 -4.59
CA ALA A 20 -6.70 10.38 -3.65
C ALA A 20 -7.75 11.50 -3.69
N ASP A 21 -8.22 11.87 -4.88
CA ASP A 21 -9.27 12.88 -5.04
C ASP A 21 -10.60 12.41 -4.41
N ILE A 22 -11.03 11.18 -4.73
CA ILE A 22 -12.25 10.60 -4.11
C ILE A 22 -12.10 10.48 -2.60
N ALA A 23 -10.94 10.07 -2.10
CA ALA A 23 -10.67 10.00 -0.67
C ALA A 23 -10.89 11.36 0.01
N ARG A 24 -10.31 12.44 -0.55
CA ARG A 24 -10.49 13.80 0.00
C ARG A 24 -11.94 14.23 -0.05
N ASP A 25 -12.63 13.99 -1.15
CA ASP A 25 -14.06 14.32 -1.31
C ASP A 25 -14.94 13.57 -0.30
N ARG A 26 -14.55 12.35 0.09
CA ARG A 26 -15.25 11.53 1.08
C ARG A 26 -14.72 11.69 2.52
N GLY A 27 -13.84 12.67 2.77
CA GLY A 27 -13.36 13.03 4.10
C GLY A 27 -12.27 12.14 4.69
N TYR A 28 -11.55 11.40 3.85
CA TYR A 28 -10.35 10.66 4.25
C TYR A 28 -9.15 11.60 4.26
N ASP A 29 -8.21 11.36 5.18
CA ASP A 29 -6.87 11.94 5.12
C ASP A 29 -6.04 11.21 4.04
N ALA A 30 -5.76 11.87 2.92
CA ALA A 30 -5.06 11.27 1.78
C ALA A 30 -3.56 11.59 1.81
N ARG A 31 -2.74 10.58 2.13
CA ARG A 31 -1.28 10.67 2.26
C ARG A 31 -0.59 10.07 1.02
N SER A 32 0.22 10.90 0.34
CA SER A 32 0.98 10.49 -0.85
C SER A 32 2.40 10.07 -0.48
N SER A 33 2.82 8.90 -0.96
CA SER A 33 4.22 8.51 -0.87
C SER A 33 5.10 9.31 -1.85
N ARG A 34 6.33 9.59 -1.44
CA ARG A 34 7.34 10.34 -2.21
C ARG A 34 8.30 9.42 -2.95
N GLU A 35 8.55 8.24 -2.37
CA GLU A 35 9.43 7.21 -2.90
C GLU A 35 8.90 5.80 -2.61
N ARG A 36 9.64 4.77 -3.04
CA ARG A 36 9.30 3.37 -2.74
C ARG A 36 9.61 3.09 -1.26
N GLY A 37 8.74 2.36 -0.57
CA GLY A 37 8.88 2.04 0.85
C GLY A 37 8.21 3.05 1.79
N ASP A 38 8.06 4.31 1.38
CA ASP A 38 7.42 5.37 2.16
C ASP A 38 5.94 5.09 2.51
N THR A 39 5.27 4.20 1.77
CA THR A 39 3.91 3.76 2.10
C THR A 39 3.81 2.98 3.42
N TYR A 40 4.89 2.32 3.85
CA TYR A 40 4.97 1.65 5.14
C TYR A 40 4.96 2.67 6.28
N ASP A 41 5.84 3.68 6.21
CA ASP A 41 5.97 4.71 7.24
C ASP A 41 4.67 5.54 7.35
N LEU A 42 4.07 5.90 6.22
CA LEU A 42 2.77 6.60 6.22
C LEU A 42 1.64 5.80 6.88
N ALA A 43 1.65 4.46 6.77
CA ALA A 43 0.67 3.61 7.42
C ALA A 43 0.89 3.56 8.93
N ARG A 44 2.14 3.47 9.39
CA ARG A 44 2.48 3.56 10.81
C ARG A 44 2.04 4.89 11.42
N GLU A 45 2.40 5.98 10.76
CA GLU A 45 1.99 7.33 11.18
C GLU A 45 0.46 7.45 11.26
N ALA A 46 -0.26 6.90 10.28
CA ALA A 46 -1.72 6.91 10.28
C ALA A 46 -2.29 6.20 11.53
N VAL A 47 -1.72 5.05 11.90
CA VAL A 47 -2.13 4.32 13.11
C VAL A 47 -1.79 5.13 14.36
N ALA A 48 -0.59 5.70 14.44
CA ALA A 48 -0.16 6.54 15.57
C ALA A 48 -1.07 7.77 15.75
N ASP A 49 -1.55 8.34 14.64
CA ASP A 49 -2.50 9.46 14.62
C ASP A 49 -3.95 9.05 14.94
N GLY A 50 -4.22 7.76 15.22
CA GLY A 50 -5.53 7.26 15.62
C GLY A 50 -6.44 6.87 14.45
N ALA A 51 -5.86 6.43 13.33
CA ALA A 51 -6.65 5.84 12.25
C ALA A 51 -7.35 4.55 12.72
N ASP A 52 -8.63 4.41 12.38
CA ASP A 52 -9.41 3.18 12.55
C ASP A 52 -9.60 2.42 11.23
N LEU A 53 -9.27 3.07 10.11
CA LEU A 53 -9.18 2.49 8.78
C LEU A 53 -8.01 3.09 8.02
N VAL A 54 -7.16 2.24 7.46
CA VAL A 54 -6.05 2.62 6.56
C VAL A 54 -6.24 1.90 5.23
N ALA A 55 -6.53 2.66 4.17
CA ALA A 55 -6.75 2.13 2.83
C ALA A 55 -5.50 2.30 1.96
N ALA A 56 -5.06 1.23 1.31
CA ALA A 56 -3.93 1.21 0.39
C ALA A 56 -4.41 1.43 -1.05
N ALA A 57 -4.06 2.58 -1.65
CA ALA A 57 -4.29 2.85 -3.07
C ALA A 57 -3.03 2.61 -3.91
N GLY A 58 -2.95 1.42 -4.50
CA GLY A 58 -1.83 0.98 -5.32
C GLY A 58 -2.04 -0.46 -5.79
N GLY A 59 -0.93 -1.15 -6.06
CA GLY A 59 -0.94 -2.60 -6.29
C GLY A 59 -0.57 -3.39 -5.03
N ASP A 60 -0.26 -4.67 -5.17
CA ASP A 60 -0.01 -5.58 -4.03
C ASP A 60 1.16 -5.14 -3.16
N GLY A 61 2.21 -4.53 -3.74
CA GLY A 61 3.32 -3.97 -2.96
C GLY A 61 2.90 -2.85 -2.01
N THR A 62 2.01 -1.97 -2.46
CA THR A 62 1.46 -0.88 -1.62
C THR A 62 0.57 -1.44 -0.51
N LEU A 63 -0.26 -2.44 -0.84
CA LEU A 63 -1.05 -3.15 0.17
C LEU A 63 -0.16 -3.81 1.22
N ASN A 64 0.88 -4.53 0.78
CA ASN A 64 1.83 -5.18 1.67
C ASN A 64 2.53 -4.18 2.60
N ASP A 65 2.99 -3.04 2.08
CA ASP A 65 3.64 -2.01 2.89
C ASP A 65 2.68 -1.45 3.95
N VAL A 66 1.42 -1.19 3.57
CA VAL A 66 0.39 -0.73 4.52
C VAL A 66 0.11 -1.77 5.58
N VAL A 67 -0.08 -3.05 5.21
CA VAL A 67 -0.32 -4.13 6.16
C VAL A 67 0.83 -4.24 7.16
N ARG A 68 2.08 -4.22 6.68
CA ARG A 68 3.27 -4.25 7.53
C ARG A 68 3.34 -3.05 8.47
N GLY A 69 3.00 -1.85 7.99
CA GLY A 69 3.00 -0.65 8.84
C GLY A 69 1.93 -0.72 9.93
N VAL A 70 0.75 -1.29 9.64
CA VAL A 70 -0.28 -1.52 10.67
C VAL A 70 0.12 -2.62 11.65
N ASP A 71 0.78 -3.68 11.17
CA ASP A 71 1.29 -4.78 11.99
C ASP A 71 2.40 -4.33 12.95
N ASP A 72 3.34 -3.50 12.49
CA ASP A 72 4.45 -2.94 13.30
C ASP A 72 3.96 -2.06 14.46
N GLU A 73 2.72 -1.56 14.40
CA GLU A 73 2.05 -0.80 15.46
C GLU A 73 1.09 -1.67 16.31
N ASP A 74 1.22 -3.00 16.22
CA ASP A 74 0.40 -4.02 16.88
C ASP A 74 -1.10 -3.76 16.68
N ALA A 75 -1.51 -3.31 15.49
CA ALA A 75 -2.80 -2.65 15.27
C ALA A 75 -3.80 -3.41 14.40
N LEU A 76 -3.44 -4.59 13.88
CA LEU A 76 -4.31 -5.37 12.98
C LEU A 76 -5.65 -5.79 13.61
N ASP A 77 -5.73 -5.90 14.95
CA ASP A 77 -6.98 -6.22 15.64
C ASP A 77 -7.95 -5.04 15.75
N ARG A 78 -7.47 -3.79 15.63
CA ARG A 78 -8.26 -2.57 15.86
C ARG A 78 -8.40 -1.69 14.62
N VAL A 79 -7.46 -1.77 13.68
CA VAL A 79 -7.44 -0.98 12.44
C VAL A 79 -7.87 -1.86 11.28
N THR A 80 -8.86 -1.37 10.52
CA THR A 80 -9.27 -2.05 9.28
C THR A 80 -8.33 -1.66 8.15
N VAL A 81 -7.70 -2.64 7.50
CA VAL A 81 -6.94 -2.40 6.26
C VAL A 81 -7.86 -2.54 5.05
N GLY A 82 -7.85 -1.51 4.19
CA GLY A 82 -8.58 -1.47 2.94
C GLY A 82 -7.67 -1.52 1.73
N VAL A 83 -8.19 -1.92 0.56
CA VAL A 83 -7.46 -1.89 -0.71
C VAL A 83 -8.26 -1.14 -1.77
N VAL A 84 -7.59 -0.25 -2.49
CA VAL A 84 -8.12 0.47 -3.64
C VAL A 84 -7.22 0.13 -4.84
N PRO A 85 -7.70 -0.66 -5.82
CA PRO A 85 -6.87 -1.20 -6.90
C PRO A 85 -6.48 -0.07 -7.87
N ALA A 86 -5.29 0.49 -7.65
CA ALA A 86 -4.73 1.62 -8.39
C ALA A 86 -3.35 1.30 -8.98
N GLY A 87 -2.90 0.04 -8.87
CA GLY A 87 -1.66 -0.46 -9.46
C GLY A 87 -1.83 -1.06 -10.85
N THR A 88 -0.71 -1.51 -11.43
CA THR A 88 -0.67 -2.26 -12.69
C THR A 88 -1.20 -3.68 -12.51
N GLY A 89 -0.77 -4.36 -11.44
CA GLY A 89 -1.31 -5.62 -10.95
C GLY A 89 -2.00 -5.40 -9.61
N ASN A 90 -3.20 -5.96 -9.45
CA ASN A 90 -4.03 -5.82 -8.25
C ASN A 90 -4.56 -7.20 -7.83
N ASP A 91 -3.67 -8.19 -7.82
CA ASP A 91 -4.06 -9.60 -7.72
C ASP A 91 -4.85 -9.87 -6.44
N PHE A 92 -4.46 -9.25 -5.32
CA PHE A 92 -5.23 -9.38 -4.09
C PHE A 92 -6.65 -8.83 -4.25
N ALA A 93 -6.80 -7.60 -4.77
CA ALA A 93 -8.10 -6.96 -4.95
C ALA A 93 -9.01 -7.75 -5.89
N ASP A 94 -8.45 -8.27 -6.99
CA ASP A 94 -9.15 -9.11 -7.95
C ASP A 94 -9.63 -10.41 -7.30
N ASN A 95 -8.78 -11.08 -6.52
CA ASN A 95 -9.10 -12.32 -5.82
C ASN A 95 -10.21 -12.15 -4.76
N VAL A 96 -10.28 -10.98 -4.11
CA VAL A 96 -11.35 -10.68 -3.13
C VAL A 96 -12.59 -10.02 -3.74
N GLY A 97 -12.60 -9.83 -5.07
CA GLY A 97 -13.75 -9.35 -5.84
C GLY A 97 -13.94 -7.83 -5.87
N ILE A 98 -12.91 -7.04 -5.54
CA ILE A 98 -12.95 -5.57 -5.57
C ILE A 98 -12.69 -5.09 -7.00
N ARG A 99 -13.58 -4.24 -7.52
CA ARG A 99 -13.63 -3.90 -8.95
C ARG A 99 -13.33 -2.42 -9.18
N GLY A 100 -12.06 -2.10 -9.34
CA GLY A 100 -11.63 -0.72 -9.61
C GLY A 100 -11.84 0.22 -8.42
N VAL A 101 -11.55 1.49 -8.65
CA VAL A 101 -11.47 2.51 -7.58
C VAL A 101 -12.83 2.81 -6.96
N ASP A 102 -13.89 2.99 -7.76
CA ASP A 102 -15.20 3.39 -7.23
C ASP A 102 -15.82 2.31 -6.33
N HIS A 103 -15.83 1.06 -6.81
CA HIS A 103 -16.33 -0.07 -6.03
C HIS A 103 -15.54 -0.24 -4.72
N ALA A 104 -14.23 0.02 -4.73
CA ALA A 104 -13.43 -0.02 -3.51
C ALA A 104 -13.92 1.01 -2.48
N PHE A 105 -14.17 2.25 -2.87
CA PHE A 105 -14.69 3.26 -1.94
C PHE A 105 -16.08 2.93 -1.42
N ASP A 106 -16.97 2.39 -2.26
CA ASP A 106 -18.30 1.97 -1.80
C ASP A 106 -18.20 0.86 -0.73
N LEU A 107 -17.26 -0.08 -0.90
CA LEU A 107 -16.96 -1.12 0.09
C LEU A 107 -16.28 -0.57 1.36
N LEU A 108 -15.37 0.40 1.24
CA LEU A 108 -14.72 1.03 2.40
C LEU A 108 -15.74 1.74 3.32
N GLU A 109 -16.86 2.20 2.76
CA GLU A 109 -17.87 2.97 3.50
C GLU A 109 -19.03 2.14 4.00
N SER A 110 -19.43 1.11 3.25
CA SER A 110 -20.65 0.35 3.49
C SER A 110 -20.47 -1.17 3.49
N GLY A 111 -19.29 -1.65 3.14
CA GLY A 111 -19.00 -3.08 3.07
C GLY A 111 -18.74 -3.72 4.44
N ASP A 112 -18.89 -5.04 4.47
CA ASP A 112 -18.61 -5.84 5.66
C ASP A 112 -17.10 -6.03 5.86
N ARG A 113 -16.67 -5.91 7.13
CA ARG A 113 -15.29 -6.20 7.54
C ARG A 113 -15.10 -7.70 7.67
N ARG A 114 -13.97 -8.22 7.18
CA ARG A 114 -13.62 -9.64 7.25
C ARG A 114 -12.24 -9.81 7.84
N ARG A 115 -12.05 -10.84 8.66
CA ARG A 115 -10.72 -11.28 9.11
C ARG A 115 -10.07 -12.12 8.02
N LEU A 116 -8.78 -11.90 7.82
CA LEU A 116 -7.93 -12.63 6.89
C LEU A 116 -6.66 -13.03 7.63
N ASP A 117 -6.13 -14.20 7.29
CA ASP A 117 -4.85 -14.65 7.84
C ASP A 117 -3.69 -13.87 7.20
N LEU A 118 -2.72 -13.47 8.01
CA LEU A 118 -1.50 -12.82 7.55
C LEU A 118 -0.37 -13.85 7.44
N GLY A 119 0.17 -14.03 6.24
CA GLY A 119 1.39 -14.80 6.03
C GLY A 119 2.63 -13.92 6.23
N SER A 120 3.57 -14.37 7.06
CA SER A 120 4.89 -13.76 7.22
C SER A 120 5.98 -14.72 6.77
N ALA A 121 7.03 -14.18 6.13
CA ALA A 121 8.18 -14.94 5.67
C ALA A 121 9.46 -14.11 5.83
N ASP A 122 10.38 -14.62 6.62
CA ASP A 122 11.72 -14.05 6.77
C ASP A 122 12.66 -14.70 5.74
N LEU A 123 12.93 -13.97 4.66
CA LEU A 123 13.92 -14.40 3.69
C LEU A 123 15.29 -13.86 4.09
N PRO A 124 16.34 -14.71 4.18
CA PRO A 124 17.70 -14.20 4.34
C PRO A 124 18.00 -13.27 3.16
N ARG A 125 18.46 -12.04 3.45
CA ARG A 125 18.91 -11.15 2.39
C ARG A 125 20.02 -11.86 1.63
N GLY A 126 19.82 -12.07 0.32
CA GLY A 126 20.91 -12.49 -0.56
C GLY A 126 22.05 -11.48 -0.47
N PRO A 127 23.30 -11.89 -0.76
CA PRO A 127 24.40 -10.93 -0.85
C PRO A 127 23.98 -9.78 -1.77
N SER A 128 24.26 -8.53 -1.36
CA SER A 128 24.09 -7.38 -2.23
C SER A 128 24.87 -7.65 -3.52
N ASP A 129 24.22 -7.55 -4.67
CA ASP A 129 24.89 -7.49 -5.96
C ASP A 129 25.60 -6.12 -6.05
N ASP A 130 26.64 -5.94 -5.23
CA ASP A 130 27.67 -4.94 -5.43
C ASP A 130 28.54 -5.46 -6.58
N HIS A 131 28.05 -5.28 -7.81
CA HIS A 131 28.89 -5.33 -9.00
C HIS A 131 29.83 -4.11 -8.95
N ASP A 132 30.95 -4.27 -8.24
CA ASP A 132 32.16 -3.51 -8.50
C ASP A 132 32.64 -3.89 -9.91
N ASP A 133 32.29 -3.03 -10.86
CA ASP A 133 32.72 -3.07 -12.25
C ASP A 133 34.19 -2.63 -12.33
N ASP A 134 35.08 -3.48 -11.81
CA ASP A 134 36.53 -3.29 -11.87
C ASP A 134 37.14 -4.37 -12.78
N LEU A 135 36.81 -4.28 -14.08
CA LEU A 135 37.54 -5.01 -15.12
C LEU A 135 38.71 -4.15 -15.60
N PRO A 136 39.96 -4.63 -15.47
CA PRO A 136 41.11 -3.92 -16.03
C PRO A 136 41.00 -3.91 -17.55
N ARG A 137 40.98 -2.69 -18.13
CA ARG A 137 41.13 -2.51 -19.58
C ARG A 137 42.56 -2.87 -19.95
N ASP A 138 42.75 -4.10 -20.41
CA ASP A 138 43.98 -4.53 -21.06
C ASP A 138 44.18 -3.72 -22.37
N ARG A 139 45.41 -3.32 -22.58
CA ARG A 139 45.89 -2.51 -23.69
C ARG A 139 46.39 -3.45 -24.79
N SER A 140 45.91 -3.22 -26.02
CA SER A 140 46.63 -3.56 -27.25
C SER A 140 46.28 -2.56 -28.34
#